data_AF-A0A6C1PIC9-F1
#
_entry.id   AF-A0A6C1PIC9-F1
#
_cell.length_a   1.000
_cell.length_b   1.000
_cell.length_c   1.000
_cell.angle_alpha   90.00
_cell.angle_beta   90.00
_cell.angle_gamma   90.00
#
_symmetry.space_group_name_H-M   'P 1'
#
loop_
_entity.id
_entity.type
_entity.pdbx_description
1 polymer ?
#
loop_
_entity_poly.entity_id
_entity_poly.type
_entity_poly.pdbx_seq_one_letter_code
_entity_poly.pdbx_strand_id
1 'polypeptide(L)' 'MTGSILIIEDDRSIAELERDYLEAEGFSVSVARNGKTGLQAATDGDHDL' A
#
# COMPACT_ATOMS: atom_id res chain seq x y z
N MET A 1 1.54 3.34 17.76
CA MET A 1 2.20 3.75 16.51
C MET A 1 1.36 3.20 15.39
N THR A 2 1.01 4.02 14.40
CA THR A 2 0.39 3.53 13.17
C THR A 2 1.49 3.37 12.13
N GLY A 3 1.50 2.22 11.44
CA GLY A 3 2.56 1.87 10.48
C GLY A 3 2.29 2.37 9.07
N SER A 4 3.33 2.31 8.24
CA SER A 4 3.28 2.56 6.79
C SER A 4 3.11 1.22 6.05
N ILE A 5 2.08 1.10 5.22
CA ILE A 5 1.76 -0.11 4.45
C ILE A 5 1.87 0.17 2.95
N LEU A 6 2.51 -0.73 2.20
CA LEU A 6 2.52 -0.74 0.74
C LEU A 6 1.66 -1.89 0.19
N ILE A 7 0.59 -1.54 -0.51
CA ILE A 7 -0.23 -2.49 -1.26
C ILE A 7 0.30 -2.60 -2.69
N ILE A 8 0.46 -3.83 -3.20
CA ILE A 8 0.76 -4.11 -4.61
C ILE A 8 -0.44 -4.85 -5.21
N GLU A 9 -1.31 -4.12 -5.92
CA GLU A 9 -2.60 -4.62 -6.39
C GLU A 9 -2.93 -4.04 -7.78
N ASP A 10 -3.30 -4.89 -8.74
CA ASP A 10 -3.48 -4.56 -10.15
C ASP A 10 -4.93 -4.26 -10.55
N ASP A 11 -5.92 -4.54 -9.68
CA ASP A 11 -7.31 -4.09 -9.79
C ASP A 11 -7.55 -2.83 -8.96
N ARG A 12 -8.12 -1.79 -9.58
CA ARG A 12 -8.22 -0.47 -8.95
C ARG A 12 -9.25 -0.46 -7.83
N SER A 13 -10.35 -1.16 -8.04
CA SER A 13 -11.47 -1.19 -7.11
C SER A 13 -11.07 -1.93 -5.84
N ILE A 14 -10.28 -3.01 -5.99
CA ILE A 14 -9.73 -3.77 -4.85
C ILE A 14 -8.74 -2.90 -4.07
N ALA A 15 -7.78 -2.27 -4.75
CA ALA A 15 -6.79 -1.43 -4.09
C ALA A 15 -7.40 -0.24 -3.33
N GLU A 16 -8.46 0.39 -3.87
CA GLU A 16 -9.18 1.46 -3.19
C GLU A 16 -9.90 0.92 -1.95
N LEU A 17 -10.57 -0.23 -2.04
CA LEU A 17 -11.24 -0.86 -0.90
C LEU A 17 -10.27 -1.21 0.25
N GLU A 18 -9.14 -1.83 -0.07
CA GLU A 18 -8.12 -2.23 0.92
C GLU A 18 -7.47 -1.01 1.58
N ARG A 19 -7.15 0.02 0.78
CA ARG A 19 -6.62 1.28 1.30
C ARG A 19 -7.60 1.92 2.28
N ASP A 20 -8.86 2.08 1.87
CA ASP A 20 -9.87 2.75 2.69
C ASP A 20 -10.09 1.99 4.03
N TYR A 21 -10.02 0.66 4.02
CA TYR A 21 -10.08 -0.15 5.25
C TYR A 21 -8.88 0.09 6.17
N LEU A 22 -7.66 0.03 5.65
CA LEU A 22 -6.45 0.20 6.46
C LEU A 22 -6.25 1.64 6.94
N GLU A 23 -6.61 2.63 6.14
CA GLU A 23 -6.60 4.04 6.55
C GLU A 23 -7.62 4.31 7.66
N ALA A 24 -8.80 3.65 7.62
CA ALA A 24 -9.80 3.74 8.69
C ALA A 24 -9.28 3.15 10.03
N GLU A 25 -8.41 2.15 9.98
CA GLU A 25 -7.68 1.60 11.13
C GLU A 25 -6.46 2.46 11.55
N GLY A 26 -6.18 3.54 10.81
CA GLY A 26 -5.18 4.56 11.13
C GLY A 26 -3.82 4.38 10.48
N PHE A 27 -3.63 3.39 9.61
CA PHE A 27 -2.37 3.19 8.87
C PHE A 27 -2.18 4.26 7.78
N SER A 28 -0.93 4.54 7.44
CA SER A 28 -0.60 5.28 6.21
C SER A 28 -0.40 4.27 5.09
N VAL A 29 -1.14 4.41 3.99
CA VAL A 29 -1.17 3.38 2.95
C VAL A 29 -0.74 3.95 1.61
N SER A 30 0.22 3.29 0.97
CA SER A 30 0.65 3.54 -0.41
C SER A 30 0.21 2.38 -1.32
N VAL A 31 -0.07 2.67 -2.59
CA VAL A 31 -0.52 1.66 -3.55
C VAL A 31 0.35 1.67 -4.79
N ALA A 32 0.87 0.51 -5.16
CA ALA A 32 1.53 0.23 -6.42
C ALA A 32 0.64 -0.65 -7.31
N ARG A 33 0.54 -0.31 -8.60
CA ARG A 33 -0.40 -0.95 -9.56
C ARG A 33 0.15 -2.19 -10.27
N ASN A 34 1.40 -2.54 -10.01
CA ASN A 34 2.08 -3.69 -10.59
C ASN A 34 3.35 -4.01 -9.81
N GLY A 35 3.89 -5.20 -10.04
CA GLY A 35 5.08 -5.69 -9.35
C GLY A 35 6.35 -4.86 -9.60
N LYS A 36 6.50 -4.20 -10.76
CA LYS A 36 7.69 -3.38 -11.03
C LYS A 36 7.71 -2.13 -10.16
N THR A 37 6.61 -1.38 -10.14
CA THR A 37 6.48 -0.20 -9.28
C THR A 37 6.43 -0.59 -7.80
N GLY A 38 5.83 -1.74 -7.48
CA GLY A 38 5.76 -2.25 -6.12
C GLY A 38 7.12 -2.65 -5.57
N LEU A 39 7.93 -3.36 -6.36
CA LEU A 39 9.30 -3.71 -5.99
C LEU A 39 10.14 -2.45 -5.73
N GLN A 40 10.06 -1.46 -6.63
CA GLN A 40 10.78 -0.21 -6.45
C GLN A 40 10.35 0.52 -5.16
N ALA A 41 9.05 0.65 -4.92
CA ALA A 41 8.54 1.29 -3.71
C ALA A 41 8.95 0.55 -2.43
N ALA A 42 8.91 -0.79 -2.44
CA ALA A 42 9.30 -1.61 -1.30
C ALA A 42 10.80 -1.52 -0.97
N THR A 43 11.66 -1.29 -1.98
CA THR A 43 13.12 -1.16 -1.77
C THR A 43 13.56 0.25 -1.43
N ASP A 44 12.84 1.26 -1.94
CA ASP A 44 13.20 2.67 -1.78
C ASP A 44 12.52 3.33 -0.57
N GLY A 45 11.41 2.76 -0.10
CA GLY A 45 10.56 3.31 0.96
C GLY A 45 10.78 2.68 2.34
N ASP A 46 10.30 3.38 3.37
CA ASP A 46 10.21 2.87 4.74
C ASP A 46 8.76 2.42 4.97
N HIS A 47 8.52 1.14 4.68
CA HIS A 47 7.23 0.48 4.87
C HIS A 47 7.39 -0.60 5.96
N ASP A 48 6.48 -0.61 6.92
CA ASP A 48 6.44 -1.62 7.97
C ASP A 48 5.83 -2.94 7.46
N LEU A 49 4.99 -2.85 6.41
CA LEU A 49 4.31 -3.96 5.76
C LEU A 49 4.17 -3.74 4.25
#